data_AF-A0AAN6YMJ5-F1
#
_entry.id   AF-A0AAN6YMJ5-F1
#
_cell.length_a   1.000
_cell.length_b   1.000
_cell.length_c   1.000
_cell.angle_alpha   90.00
_cell.angle_beta   90.00
_cell.angle_gamma   90.00
#
_symmetry.space_group_name_H-M   'P 1'
#
loop_
_entity.id
_entity.type
_entity.pdbx_description
1 polymer ?
#
loop_
_entity_poly.entity_id
_entity_poly.type
_entity_poly.pdbx_seq_one_letter_code
_entity_poly.pdbx_strand_id
1 'polypeptide(L)'
;MPTSAIEYDVQQTVLVDWLQNEFGDRINEKGVVVWSVSAVGAGHTSWWSVDAPRDILPNEQHELKLRSMQGTGTPWRRRFGENRVRTV
;
A
#
# COMPACT_ATOMS: atom_id res chain seq x y z
N MET A 1 5.63 -11.31 10.47
CA MET A 1 5.14 -10.08 9.82
C MET A 1 3.64 -10.06 10.07
N PRO A 2 3.05 -8.93 10.52
CA PRO A 2 1.60 -8.83 10.62
C PRO A 2 0.97 -8.98 9.23
N THR A 3 -0.17 -9.66 9.19
CA THR A 3 -0.97 -9.83 7.97
C THR A 3 -2.19 -8.93 8.05
N SER A 4 -2.26 -7.95 7.17
CA SER A 4 -3.38 -7.02 7.04
C SER A 4 -4.32 -7.47 5.92
N ALA A 5 -5.62 -7.35 6.18
CA ALA A 5 -6.68 -7.64 5.25
C ALA A 5 -7.18 -6.34 4.60
N ILE A 6 -7.10 -6.26 3.27
CA ILE A 6 -7.52 -5.08 2.48
C ILE A 6 -8.67 -5.47 1.56
N GLU A 7 -9.70 -4.64 1.44
CA GLU A 7 -10.82 -4.89 0.52
C GLU A 7 -10.35 -4.99 -0.95
N TYR A 8 -10.96 -5.88 -1.74
CA TYR A 8 -10.61 -6.07 -3.16
C TYR A 8 -10.94 -4.87 -4.06
N ASP A 9 -11.80 -3.94 -3.61
CA ASP A 9 -12.01 -2.66 -4.30
C ASP A 9 -10.70 -1.85 -4.49
N VAL A 10 -9.63 -2.21 -3.77
CA VAL A 10 -8.29 -1.70 -4.03
C VAL A 10 -7.66 -2.41 -5.24
N GLN A 11 -7.27 -1.66 -6.26
CA GLN A 11 -6.52 -2.16 -7.40
C GLN A 11 -5.17 -2.71 -6.96
N GLN A 12 -4.81 -3.91 -7.42
CA GLN A 12 -3.54 -4.55 -7.08
C GLN A 12 -2.33 -3.67 -7.42
N THR A 13 -2.37 -2.94 -8.53
CA THR A 13 -1.31 -2.02 -8.96
C THR A 13 -1.09 -0.88 -7.96
N VAL A 14 -2.17 -0.28 -7.46
CA VAL A 14 -2.12 0.78 -6.44
C VAL A 14 -1.57 0.24 -5.12
N LEU A 15 -1.98 -0.96 -4.73
CA LEU A 15 -1.51 -1.62 -3.51
C LEU A 15 -0.02 -1.95 -3.58
N VAL A 16 0.46 -2.48 -4.71
CA VAL A 16 1.87 -2.81 -4.94
C VAL A 16 2.73 -1.54 -4.99
N ASP A 17 2.28 -0.49 -5.69
CA ASP A 17 2.96 0.81 -5.74
C ASP A 17 3.10 1.43 -4.34
N TRP A 18 2.04 1.39 -3.54
CA TRP A 18 2.07 1.87 -2.17
C TRP A 18 3.05 1.09 -1.29
N LEU A 19 3.02 -0.24 -1.33
CA LEU A 19 3.91 -1.08 -0.55
C LEU A 19 5.38 -0.85 -0.93
N GLN A 20 5.65 -0.69 -2.23
CA GLN A 20 6.99 -0.38 -2.69
C GLN A 20 7.46 1.00 -2.22
N ASN A 21 6.58 2.01 -2.23
CA ASN A 21 6.90 3.35 -1.76
C ASN A 21 7.10 3.42 -0.23
N GLU A 22 6.32 2.65 0.54
CA GLU A 22 6.34 2.67 2.01
C GLU A 22 7.45 1.80 2.60
N PHE A 23 7.63 0.58 2.07
CA PHE A 23 8.53 -0.44 2.63
C PHE A 23 9.76 -0.71 1.78
N GLY A 24 9.86 -0.09 0.59
CA GLY A 24 10.93 -0.33 -0.37
C GLY A 24 10.71 -1.60 -1.18
N ASP A 25 11.80 -2.18 -1.70
CA ASP A 25 11.73 -3.36 -2.55
C ASP A 25 11.09 -4.56 -1.85
N ARG A 26 10.29 -5.32 -2.62
CA ARG A 26 9.61 -6.54 -2.18
C ARG A 26 10.59 -7.57 -1.61
N ILE A 27 11.78 -7.66 -2.20
CA ILE A 27 12.83 -8.58 -1.82
C ILE A 27 14.06 -7.74 -1.51
N ASN A 28 14.62 -7.89 -0.32
CA ASN A 28 15.82 -7.17 0.05
C ASN A 28 17.08 -7.76 -0.61
N GLU A 29 18.22 -7.09 -0.42
CA GLU A 29 19.54 -7.48 -0.94
C GLU A 29 19.98 -8.91 -0.52
N LYS A 30 19.35 -9.47 0.50
CA LYS A 30 19.61 -10.83 1.03
C LYS A 30 18.64 -11.88 0.49
N GLY A 31 17.74 -11.52 -0.43
CA GLY A 31 16.74 -12.43 -0.98
C GLY A 31 15.55 -12.70 -0.06
N VAL A 32 15.36 -11.88 0.99
CA VAL A 32 14.26 -12.04 1.95
C VAL A 32 13.06 -11.21 1.52
N VAL A 33 11.87 -11.81 1.51
CA VAL A 33 10.61 -11.13 1.23
C VAL A 33 10.29 -10.17 2.37
N VAL A 34 10.18 -8.88 2.06
CA VAL A 34 9.88 -7.79 2.99
C VAL A 34 8.38 -7.57 3.11
N TRP A 35 7.68 -7.68 1.98
CA TRP A 35 6.23 -7.62 1.93
C TRP A 35 5.69 -8.54 0.83
N SER A 36 4.43 -8.97 0.97
CA SER A 36 3.76 -9.78 -0.04
C SER A 36 2.28 -9.46 -0.11
N VAL A 37 1.69 -9.65 -1.29
CA VAL A 37 0.27 -9.46 -1.55
C VAL A 37 -0.28 -10.72 -2.17
N SER A 38 -1.37 -11.24 -1.62
CA SER A 38 -2.07 -12.42 -2.13
C SER A 38 -3.57 -12.15 -2.17
N ALA A 39 -4.24 -12.50 -3.26
CA ALA A 39 -5.69 -12.48 -3.29
C ALA A 39 -6.22 -13.66 -2.45
N VAL A 40 -7.07 -13.36 -1.48
CA VAL A 40 -7.79 -14.36 -0.70
C VAL A 40 -9.26 -14.27 -1.11
N GLY A 41 -9.87 -15.42 -1.40
CA GLY A 41 -11.27 -15.50 -1.82
C GLY A 41 -11.47 -15.57 -3.35
N ALA A 42 -12.32 -16.51 -3.77
CA ALA A 42 -12.80 -16.65 -5.14
C ALA A 42 -14.27 -16.20 -5.20
N GLY A 43 -14.55 -15.06 -5.86
CA GLY A 43 -15.91 -14.57 -6.09
C GLY A 43 -16.18 -13.14 -5.59
N HIS A 44 -17.41 -12.86 -5.15
CA HIS A 44 -17.92 -11.52 -4.82
C HIS A 44 -17.37 -10.91 -3.51
N THR A 45 -16.61 -11.65 -2.70
CA THR A 45 -16.05 -11.19 -1.41
C THR A 45 -14.53 -11.39 -1.36
N SER A 46 -13.84 -11.09 -2.45
CA SER A 46 -12.39 -11.14 -2.48
C SER A 46 -11.79 -10.02 -1.61
N TRP A 47 -10.60 -10.28 -1.07
CA TRP A 47 -9.82 -9.35 -0.25
C TRP A 47 -8.33 -9.63 -0.52
N TRP A 48 -7.49 -8.60 -0.42
CA TRP A 48 -6.05 -8.74 -0.49
C TRP A 48 -5.50 -9.04 0.91
N SER A 49 -4.84 -10.18 1.05
CA SER A 49 -3.98 -10.47 2.18
C SER A 49 -2.61 -9.85 1.93
N VAL A 50 -2.21 -8.94 2.81
CA VAL A 50 -0.96 -8.19 2.71
C VAL A 50 -0.11 -8.50 3.92
N ASP A 51 1.04 -9.10 3.68
CA ASP A 51 2.06 -9.33 4.70
C ASP A 51 3.09 -8.21 4.59
N ALA A 52 3.31 -7.46 5.66
CA ALA A 52 4.21 -6.30 5.64
C ALA A 52 4.95 -6.15 6.99
N PRO A 53 6.01 -5.33 7.05
CA PRO A 53 6.76 -5.12 8.29
C PRO A 53 5.93 -4.50 9.44
N ARG A 54 4.84 -3.78 9.12
CA ARG A 54 3.87 -3.21 10.07
C ARG A 54 2.44 -3.38 9.56
N ASP A 55 1.47 -3.22 10.46
CA ASP A 55 0.06 -3.17 10.10
C ASP A 55 -0.31 -1.96 9.23
N ILE A 56 -1.27 -2.17 8.34
CA ILE A 56 -1.86 -1.13 7.49
C ILE A 56 -3.07 -0.55 8.22
N LEU A 57 -2.96 0.72 8.62
CA LEU A 57 -3.98 1.39 9.43
C LEU A 57 -5.27 1.61 8.62
N PRO A 58 -6.45 1.66 9.26
CA PRO A 58 -7.73 1.86 8.56
C PRO A 58 -7.77 3.11 7.67
N ASN A 59 -7.09 4.20 8.07
CA ASN A 59 -6.99 5.40 7.25
C ASN A 59 -6.21 5.17 5.95
N GLU A 60 -5.12 4.40 6.01
CA GLU A 60 -4.29 4.07 4.85
C GLU A 60 -5.06 3.16 3.88
N GLN A 61 -5.84 2.21 4.41
CA GLN A 61 -6.73 1.37 3.61
C GLN A 61 -7.80 2.21 2.90
N HIS A 62 -8.36 3.21 3.58
CA HIS A 62 -9.32 4.13 2.99
C HIS A 62 -8.69 4.95 1.85
N GLU A 63 -7.47 5.43 2.03
CA GLU A 63 -6.73 6.15 0.98
C GLU A 63 -6.43 5.27 -0.24
N LEU A 64 -6.05 4.01 -0.02
CA LEU A 64 -5.83 3.02 -1.09
C LEU A 64 -7.11 2.75 -1.90
N LYS A 65 -8.27 2.70 -1.22
CA LYS A 65 -9.58 2.58 -1.86
C LYS A 65 -9.90 3.80 -2.71
N LEU A 66 -9.75 5.00 -2.17
CA LEU A 66 -9.97 6.25 -2.92
C LEU A 66 -9.09 6.31 -4.17
N ARG A 67 -7.82 5.91 -4.06
CA ARG A 67 -6.90 5.86 -5.22
C ARG A 67 -7.31 4.87 -6.29
N SER A 68 -7.82 3.72 -5.88
CA SER A 68 -8.26 2.67 -6.79
C SER A 68 -9.52 3.07 -7.56
N MET A 69 -10.39 3.86 -6.91
CA MET A 69 -11.59 4.43 -7.53
C MET A 69 -11.28 5.62 -8.45
N GLN A 70 -10.26 6.43 -8.12
CA GLN A 70 -9.91 7.64 -8.86
C GLN A 70 -9.20 7.41 -10.20
N GLY A 71 -9.01 6.15 -10.63
CA GLY A 71 -8.64 5.76 -11.99
C GLY A 71 -7.66 6.72 -12.68
N THR A 72 -6.36 6.47 -12.54
CA THR A 72 -5.26 7.13 -13.28
C THR A 72 -5.08 8.65 -13.03
N GLY A 73 -3.90 9.05 -12.52
CA GLY A 73 -3.32 10.32 -12.96
C GLY A 73 -2.65 11.26 -11.95
N THR A 74 -2.56 10.95 -10.65
CA THR A 74 -1.82 11.85 -9.74
C THR A 74 -0.56 11.19 -9.17
N PRO A 75 0.66 11.57 -9.62
CA PRO A 75 1.88 11.06 -9.01
C PRO A 75 1.95 11.48 -7.54
N TRP A 76 2.24 10.50 -6.68
CA TRP A 76 2.38 10.57 -5.22
C TRP A 76 3.30 11.68 -4.67
N ARG A 77 4.06 12.37 -5.53
CA ARG A 77 5.15 13.29 -5.19
C ARG A 77 4.77 14.59 -4.47
N ARG A 78 3.54 14.79 -3.96
CA ARG A 78 3.14 16.07 -3.34
C ARG A 78 2.29 15.99 -2.05
N ARG A 79 2.54 15.06 -1.12
CA ARG A 79 1.91 15.23 0.22
C ARG A 79 2.71 14.89 1.47
N PHE A 80 3.93 14.38 1.36
CA PHE A 80 4.80 14.22 2.54
C PHE A 80 6.16 14.86 2.29
N GLY A 81 6.20 16.20 2.31
CA GLY A 81 7.45 16.92 2.04
C GLY A 81 7.49 18.43 2.26
N GLU A 82 6.47 19.08 2.80
CA GLU A 82 6.58 20.51 3.19
C GLU A 82 6.21 20.70 4.67
N ASN A 83 7.05 20.15 5.54
CA ASN A 83 7.28 20.72 6.85
C ASN A 83 8.78 20.70 7.16
N ARG A 84 9.56 21.41 6.33
CA ARG A 84 10.89 21.87 6.74
C ARG A 84 10.79 23.35 7.07
N VAL A 85 10.63 23.61 8.37
CA VAL A 85 11.27 24.71 9.11
C VAL A 85 11.83 25.85 8.25
N ARG A 86 11.14 26.99 8.24
CA ARG A 86 11.80 28.30 8.08
C ARG A 86 11.80 29.00 9.43
N THR A 87 12.90 28.81 10.14
CA THR A 87 13.42 29.82 11.06
C THR A 87 13.70 31.09 10.26
N VAL A 88 13.10 32.20 10.65
CA VAL A 88 13.66 33.55 10.53
C VAL A 88 13.39 34.30 11.82
#